data_AF-A0A519H0U9-F1
#
_entry.id   AF-A0A519H0U9-F1
#
_cell.length_a   1.000
_cell.length_b   1.000
_cell.length_c   1.000
_cell.angle_alpha   90.00
_cell.angle_beta   90.00
_cell.angle_gamma   90.00
#
_symmetry.space_group_name_H-M   'P 1'
#
loop_
_entity.id
_entity.type
_entity.pdbx_description
1 polymer ?
#
loop_
_entity_poly.entity_id
_entity_poly.type
_entity_poly.pdbx_seq_one_letter_code
_entity_poly.pdbx_strand_id
1 'polypeptide(L)'
;MTVNDQDPYSQGPLDSDPEETHEWQESLQQLVDAKGAGRGREIMLSLLQTSHELQLNVPQVPTTDYINTIAPENEPEFPGDEELERRYRRWIRWNAAVTVHRAQRPGIGVGGHIST
;
A
#
# COMPACT_ATOMS: atom_id res chain seq x y z
N MET A 1 9.56 -2.65 12.88
CA MET A 1 8.75 -2.39 11.68
C MET A 1 9.70 -2.46 10.50
N THR A 2 9.46 -3.35 9.55
CA THR A 2 10.23 -3.40 8.30
C THR A 2 9.68 -2.32 7.39
N VAL A 3 10.41 -1.22 7.26
CA VAL A 3 10.16 -0.22 6.22
C VAL A 3 10.32 -0.95 4.88
N ASN A 4 9.37 -0.75 3.98
CA ASN A 4 9.40 -1.38 2.67
C ASN A 4 10.45 -0.63 1.82
N ASP A 5 11.71 -1.07 1.88
CA ASP A 5 12.88 -0.42 1.25
C ASP A 5 12.96 -0.65 -0.28
N GLN A 6 11.90 -1.18 -0.90
CA GLN A 6 11.84 -1.34 -2.35
C GLN A 6 11.32 -0.06 -3.02
N ASP A 7 12.14 0.99 -2.97
CA ASP A 7 12.00 2.08 -3.93
C ASP A 7 12.69 1.67 -5.24
N PRO A 8 11.95 1.43 -6.34
CA PRO A 8 12.51 1.03 -7.63
C PRO A 8 13.42 2.10 -8.26
N TYR A 9 13.47 3.33 -7.69
CA TYR A 9 14.37 4.40 -8.09
C TYR A 9 15.62 4.51 -7.23
N SER A 10 15.74 3.69 -6.17
CA SER A 10 16.96 3.54 -5.37
C SER A 10 17.96 2.61 -6.07
N GLN A 11 18.38 2.97 -7.29
CA GLN A 11 19.65 2.49 -7.86
C GLN A 11 20.67 3.60 -7.70
N GLY A 12 21.43 3.53 -6.61
CA GLY A 12 22.30 4.64 -6.17
C GLY A 12 23.54 4.86 -7.03
N PRO A 13 24.14 6.06 -6.95
CA PRO A 13 25.56 6.14 -6.61
C PRO A 13 25.72 5.72 -5.14
N LEU A 14 26.90 5.25 -4.73
CA LEU A 14 27.24 5.27 -3.30
C LEU A 14 26.92 6.65 -2.74
N ASP A 15 26.36 6.71 -1.53
CA ASP A 15 26.21 7.96 -0.80
C ASP A 15 27.51 8.75 -0.89
N SER A 16 27.45 9.93 -1.51
CA SER A 16 28.63 10.72 -1.84
C SER A 16 29.27 11.31 -0.59
N ASP A 17 28.49 11.47 0.49
CA ASP A 17 28.97 11.95 1.79
C ASP A 17 28.20 11.27 2.95
N PRO A 18 28.65 10.07 3.37
CA PRO A 18 28.01 9.34 4.46
C PRO A 18 28.08 10.05 5.82
N GLU A 19 29.05 10.93 6.04
CA GLU A 19 29.16 11.71 7.27
C GLU A 19 28.05 12.76 7.33
N GLU A 20 27.85 13.51 6.24
CA GLU A 20 26.73 14.45 6.13
C GLU A 20 25.38 13.75 6.35
N THR A 21 25.14 12.61 5.68
CA THR A 21 23.92 11.83 5.86
C THR A 21 23.72 11.40 7.32
N HIS A 22 24.80 10.98 8.00
CA HIS A 22 24.75 10.61 9.40
C HIS A 22 24.41 11.80 10.31
N GLU A 23 25.00 12.97 10.07
CA GLU A 23 24.71 14.19 10.84
C GLU A 23 23.23 14.61 10.74
N TRP A 24 22.62 14.50 9.57
CA TRP A 24 21.18 14.77 9.40
C TRP A 24 20.31 13.75 10.12
N GLN A 25 20.66 12.46 10.05
CA GLN A 25 19.94 11.40 10.78
C GLN A 25 20.04 11.60 12.30
N GLU A 26 21.23 11.92 12.78
CA GLU A 26 21.47 12.20 14.20
C GLU A 26 20.68 13.42 14.67
N SER A 27 20.66 14.49 13.87
CA SER A 27 19.88 15.70 14.17
C SER A 27 18.39 15.42 14.32
N LEU A 28 17.83 14.56 13.46
CA LEU A 28 16.44 14.13 13.56
C LEU A 28 16.20 13.29 14.82
N GLN A 29 17.10 12.36 15.13
CA GLN A 29 17.00 11.53 16.33
C GLN A 29 17.06 12.37 17.61
N GLN A 30 18.02 13.28 17.72
CA GLN A 30 18.16 14.19 18.86
C GLN A 30 16.92 15.09 19.02
N LEU A 31 16.32 15.56 17.91
CA LEU A 31 15.06 16.30 17.95
C LEU A 31 13.92 15.47 18.54
N VAL A 32 13.78 14.22 18.10
CA VAL A 32 12.75 13.30 18.58
C VAL A 32 12.96 12.96 20.05
N ASP A 33 14.20 12.73 20.47
CA ASP A 33 14.53 12.44 21.88
C ASP A 33 14.23 13.64 22.78
N ALA A 34 14.51 14.86 22.31
CA ALA A 34 14.30 16.09 23.09
C ALA A 34 12.84 16.58 23.09
N LYS A 35 12.09 16.40 21.99
CA LYS A 35 10.77 17.03 21.77
C LYS A 35 9.64 16.06 21.42
N GLY A 36 9.93 14.77 21.34
CA GLY A 36 8.97 13.70 21.07
C GLY A 36 8.65 13.50 19.58
N ALA A 37 8.03 12.35 19.29
CA ALA A 37 7.71 11.90 17.93
C ALA A 37 6.77 12.85 17.17
N GLY A 38 5.84 13.53 17.86
CA GLY A 38 4.93 14.50 17.24
C GLY A 38 5.68 15.64 16.56
N ARG A 39 6.70 16.19 17.24
CA ARG A 39 7.54 17.26 16.67
C ARG A 39 8.44 16.76 15.54
N GLY A 40 8.97 15.54 15.66
CA GLY A 40 9.71 14.91 14.56
C GLY A 40 8.87 14.78 13.29
N ARG A 41 7.61 14.34 13.44
CA ARG A 41 6.65 14.24 12.33
C ARG A 41 6.38 15.59 11.68
N GLU A 42 6.17 16.65 12.46
CA GLU A 42 5.96 18.01 11.94
C GLU A 42 7.14 18.47 11.07
N ILE A 43 8.38 18.28 11.53
CA ILE A 43 9.58 18.66 10.78
C ILE A 43 9.71 17.83 9.49
N MET A 44 9.50 16.52 9.54
CA MET A 44 9.58 15.67 8.35
C MET A 44 8.54 16.08 7.29
N LEU A 45 7.31 16.39 7.71
CA LEU A 45 6.28 16.91 6.79
C LEU A 45 6.66 18.27 6.20
N SER A 46 7.26 19.16 7.00
CA SER A 46 7.76 20.45 6.51
C SER A 46 8.88 20.26 5.48
N LEU A 47 9.84 19.37 5.74
CA LEU A 47 10.94 19.08 4.81
C LEU A 47 10.44 18.46 3.50
N LEU A 48 9.47 17.54 3.59
CA LEU A 48 8.81 16.99 2.41
C LEU A 48 8.10 18.09 1.61
N GLN A 49 7.35 18.99 2.25
CA GLN A 49 6.73 20.13 1.58
C GLN A 49 7.78 21.01 0.87
N THR A 50 8.86 21.36 1.55
CA THR A 50 9.97 22.14 0.95
C THR A 50 10.65 21.39 -0.20
N SER A 51 10.75 20.06 -0.13
CA SER A 51 11.31 19.25 -1.23
C SER A 51 10.50 19.37 -2.53
N HIS A 52 9.17 19.56 -2.44
CA HIS A 52 8.31 19.82 -3.60
C HIS A 52 8.60 21.20 -4.20
N GLU A 53 8.78 22.22 -3.36
CA GLU A 53 9.13 23.58 -3.79
C GLU A 53 10.50 23.63 -4.47
N LEU A 54 11.45 22.83 -3.97
CA LEU A 54 12.79 22.68 -4.53
C LEU A 54 12.86 21.70 -5.72
N GLN A 55 11.73 21.10 -6.13
CA GLN A 55 11.65 20.14 -7.24
C GLN A 55 12.62 18.96 -7.11
N LEU A 56 12.85 18.48 -5.88
CA LEU A 56 13.79 17.39 -5.60
C LEU A 56 13.26 16.00 -6.01
N ASN A 57 12.04 15.91 -6.54
CA ASN A 57 11.39 14.68 -7.00
C ASN A 57 11.36 13.56 -5.94
N VAL A 58 11.26 13.92 -4.65
CA VAL A 58 11.14 12.94 -3.55
C VAL A 58 9.79 12.21 -3.68
N PRO A 59 9.78 10.87 -3.86
CA PRO A 59 8.54 10.12 -3.94
C PRO A 59 7.76 10.24 -2.63
N GLN A 60 6.46 10.51 -2.71
CA GLN A 60 5.56 10.35 -1.56
C GLN A 60 5.44 8.84 -1.31
N VAL A 61 6.22 8.31 -0.37
CA VAL A 61 6.06 6.92 0.09
C VAL A 61 4.73 6.85 0.84
N PRO A 62 3.71 6.10 0.38
CA PRO A 62 2.52 5.89 1.18
C PRO A 62 2.94 5.07 2.41
N THR A 63 3.03 5.72 3.57
CA THR A 63 3.53 5.18 4.84
C THR A 63 2.44 4.47 5.65
N THR A 64 1.49 3.81 4.98
CA THR A 64 0.54 2.95 5.70
C THR A 64 1.10 1.55 5.75
N ASP A 65 1.09 0.93 6.93
CA ASP A 65 1.43 -0.47 7.10
C ASP A 65 0.66 -1.37 6.10
N TYR A 66 1.25 -2.50 5.72
CA TYR A 66 0.60 -3.48 4.83
C TYR A 66 -0.47 -4.30 5.57
N ILE A 67 -1.47 -3.60 6.08
CA ILE A 67 -2.64 -4.09 6.80
C ILE A 67 -3.88 -3.31 6.33
N ASN A 68 -5.07 -3.78 6.70
CA ASN A 68 -6.30 -3.05 6.41
C ASN A 68 -6.31 -1.70 7.14
N THR A 69 -6.71 -0.63 6.44
CA THR A 69 -6.82 0.72 7.02
C THR A 69 -7.85 0.81 8.17
N ILE A 70 -8.88 -0.03 8.15
CA ILE A 70 -9.95 -0.08 9.16
C ILE A 70 -9.65 -1.24 10.12
N ALA A 71 -9.49 -0.93 11.40
CA ALA A 71 -9.30 -1.93 12.45
C ALA A 71 -10.61 -2.67 12.78
N PRO A 72 -10.57 -3.93 13.27
CA PRO A 72 -11.78 -4.71 13.59
C PRO A 72 -12.75 -4.02 14.56
N GLU A 73 -12.23 -3.26 15.54
CA GLU A 73 -13.04 -2.49 16.49
C GLU A 73 -13.75 -1.27 15.88
N ASN A 74 -13.29 -0.82 14.71
CA ASN A 74 -13.88 0.29 13.95
C ASN A 74 -14.70 -0.22 12.75
N GLU A 75 -14.74 -1.54 12.54
CA GLU A 75 -15.52 -2.14 11.46
C GLU A 75 -17.02 -2.08 11.81
N PRO A 76 -17.87 -1.53 10.94
CA PRO A 76 -19.31 -1.50 11.19
C PRO A 76 -19.90 -2.91 11.11
N GLU A 77 -21.03 -3.11 11.79
CA GLU A 77 -21.80 -4.35 11.64
C GLU A 77 -22.26 -4.52 10.18
N PHE A 78 -22.08 -5.73 9.65
CA PHE A 78 -22.50 -6.02 8.29
C PHE A 78 -24.03 -6.01 8.20
N PRO A 79 -24.64 -5.23 7.29
CA PRO A 79 -26.09 -5.03 7.30
C PRO A 79 -26.90 -6.19 6.70
N GLY A 80 -26.25 -7.20 6.12
CA GLY A 80 -26.87 -8.30 5.37
C GLY A 80 -26.84 -9.65 6.08
N ASP A 81 -27.39 -10.66 5.43
CA ASP A 81 -27.31 -12.07 5.86
C ASP A 81 -26.13 -12.74 5.14
N GLU A 82 -25.01 -12.88 5.86
CA GLU A 82 -23.80 -13.48 5.31
C GLU A 82 -23.99 -14.94 4.86
N GLU A 83 -24.84 -15.72 5.53
CA GLU A 83 -25.05 -17.12 5.18
C GLU A 83 -25.80 -17.22 3.85
N LEU A 84 -26.86 -16.44 3.73
CA LEU A 84 -27.66 -16.34 2.52
C LEU A 84 -26.81 -15.83 1.35
N GLU A 85 -26.08 -14.74 1.54
CA GLU A 85 -25.21 -14.16 0.51
C GLU A 85 -24.10 -15.13 0.08
N ARG A 86 -23.49 -15.85 1.03
CA ARG A 86 -22.47 -16.87 0.73
C ARG A 86 -23.06 -18.02 -0.10
N ARG A 87 -24.33 -18.39 0.12
CA ARG A 87 -25.03 -19.37 -0.72
C ARG A 87 -25.24 -18.86 -2.15
N TYR A 88 -25.73 -17.63 -2.31
CA TYR A 88 -25.87 -17.03 -3.65
C TYR A 88 -24.52 -16.88 -4.36
N ARG A 89 -23.48 -16.43 -3.66
CA ARG A 89 -22.12 -16.29 -4.21
C ARG A 89 -21.60 -17.62 -4.77
N ARG A 90 -21.87 -18.75 -4.11
CA ARG A 90 -21.50 -20.08 -4.61
C ARG A 90 -22.22 -20.42 -5.93
N TRP A 91 -23.53 -20.18 -6.01
CA TRP A 91 -24.30 -20.43 -7.24
C TRP A 91 -23.84 -19.54 -8.39
N ILE A 92 -23.59 -18.25 -8.13
CA ILE A 92 -23.11 -17.31 -9.15
C ILE A 92 -21.74 -17.75 -9.68
N ARG A 93 -20.79 -18.10 -8.80
CA ARG A 93 -19.47 -18.59 -9.20
C ARG A 93 -19.54 -19.87 -10.04
N TRP A 94 -20.39 -20.82 -9.65
CA TRP A 94 -20.60 -22.04 -10.43
C TRP A 94 -21.18 -21.74 -11.81
N ASN A 95 -22.24 -20.94 -11.87
CA ASN A 95 -22.89 -20.58 -13.12
C ASN A 95 -21.95 -19.82 -14.06
N ALA A 96 -21.12 -18.92 -13.53
CA ALA A 96 -20.09 -18.21 -14.29
C ALA A 96 -19.06 -19.19 -14.90
N ALA A 97 -18.49 -20.07 -14.07
CA ALA A 97 -17.51 -21.06 -14.52
C ALA A 97 -18.10 -22.00 -15.60
N VAL A 98 -19.33 -22.48 -15.41
CA VAL A 98 -20.00 -23.36 -16.37
C VAL A 98 -20.33 -22.61 -17.68
N THR A 99 -20.69 -21.34 -17.62
CA THR A 99 -20.97 -20.53 -18.80
C THR A 99 -19.72 -20.38 -19.67
N VAL A 100 -18.59 -20.02 -19.06
CA VAL A 100 -17.30 -19.91 -19.76
C VAL A 100 -16.85 -21.27 -20.30
N HIS A 101 -16.94 -22.32 -19.48
CA HIS A 101 -16.58 -23.68 -19.91
C HIS A 101 -17.39 -24.15 -21.14
N ARG A 102 -18.70 -23.86 -21.17
CA ARG A 102 -19.56 -24.18 -22.32
C ARG A 102 -19.20 -23.37 -23.57
N ALA A 103 -18.80 -22.12 -23.40
CA ALA A 103 -18.38 -21.24 -24.49
C ALA A 103 -17.05 -21.69 -25.15
N GLN A 104 -16.23 -22.46 -24.43
CA GLN A 104 -14.99 -23.05 -24.95
C GLN A 104 -15.18 -24.37 -25.71
N ARG A 105 -16.42 -24.88 -25.85
CA ARG A 105 -16.68 -26.12 -26.58
C ARG A 105 -16.20 -26.04 -28.04
N PRO A 106 -15.71 -27.15 -28.62
CA PRO A 106 -15.33 -27.19 -30.04
C PRO A 106 -16.48 -26.71 -30.93
N GLY A 107 -16.17 -25.79 -31.85
CA GLY A 107 -17.15 -25.19 -32.77
C GLY A 107 -17.81 -23.88 -32.28
N ILE A 108 -17.59 -23.46 -31.03
CA ILE A 108 -18.03 -22.13 -30.52
C ILE A 108 -16.81 -21.23 -30.30
N GLY A 109 -15.93 -21.61 -29.36
CA GLY A 109 -14.58 -21.04 -29.23
C GLY A 109 -14.47 -19.54 -28.93
N VAL A 110 -15.45 -18.92 -28.26
CA VAL A 110 -15.47 -17.44 -28.06
C VAL A 110 -14.58 -16.93 -26.92
N GLY A 111 -13.96 -17.81 -26.13
CA GLY A 111 -13.06 -17.44 -25.02
C GLY A 111 -13.75 -17.15 -23.67
N GLY A 112 -13.01 -16.52 -22.74
CA GLY A 112 -13.50 -16.10 -21.40
C GLY A 112 -12.54 -16.44 -20.24
N HIS A 113 -12.48 -15.60 -19.21
CA HIS A 113 -11.64 -15.78 -18.01
C HIS A 113 -12.47 -16.29 -16.82
N ILE A 114 -11.88 -17.18 -16.01
CA ILE A 114 -12.48 -17.72 -14.79
C ILE A 114 -11.78 -17.19 -13.52
N SER A 115 -10.54 -16.71 -13.66
CA SER A 115 -9.68 -16.33 -12.53
C SER A 115 -9.78 -14.86 -12.12
N THR A 116 -10.47 -14.02 -12.89
CA THR A 116 -10.65 -12.58 -12.63
C THR A 116 -11.82 -12.35 -11.68
#